data_AF-A0A968UWP6-F1
#
_entry.id   AF-A0A968UWP6-F1
#
_cell.length_a   1.000
_cell.length_b   1.000
_cell.length_c   1.000
_cell.angle_alpha   90.00
_cell.angle_beta   90.00
_cell.angle_gamma   90.00
#
_symmetry.space_group_name_H-M   'P 1'
#
loop_
_entity.id
_entity.type
_entity.pdbx_description
1 polymer ?
#
loop_
_entity_poly.entity_id
_entity_poly.type
_entity_poly.pdbx_seq_one_letter_code
_entity_poly.pdbx_strand_id
1 'polypeptide(L)'
;MDELQQQEFWIQDQQGAIDLGIQQGIQQGIQQGRQQGIKQGKVGLIVRQLIRLVGEISPDIQMRIDELNLDELENLGEAMF
;
A
#
# COMPACT_ATOMS: atom_id res chain seq x y z
N MET A 1 -7.52 -47.00 8.45
CA MET A 1 -7.34 -45.96 7.44
C MET A 1 -6.85 -46.64 6.19
N ASP A 2 -7.67 -46.64 5.15
CA ASP A 2 -7.27 -47.14 3.84
C ASP A 2 -6.54 -46.06 3.03
N GLU A 3 -6.00 -46.44 1.87
CA GLU A 3 -5.21 -45.57 0.99
C GLU A 3 -6.05 -44.41 0.42
N LEU A 4 -7.34 -44.64 0.18
CA LEU A 4 -8.29 -43.64 -0.31
C LEU A 4 -8.49 -42.53 0.71
N GLN A 5 -8.71 -42.87 1.98
CA GLN A 5 -8.84 -41.87 3.06
C GLN A 5 -7.57 -41.02 3.24
N GLN A 6 -6.39 -41.61 3.05
CA GLN A 6 -5.12 -40.85 3.11
C GLN A 6 -5.00 -39.88 1.94
N GLN A 7 -5.36 -40.32 0.72
CA GLN A 7 -5.34 -39.45 -0.46
C GLN A 7 -6.32 -38.28 -0.31
N GLU A 8 -7.54 -38.53 0.19
CA GLU A 8 -8.53 -37.47 0.43
C GLU A 8 -8.03 -36.43 1.45
N PHE A 9 -7.42 -36.88 2.54
CA PHE A 9 -6.85 -35.97 3.55
C PHE A 9 -5.76 -35.07 2.97
N TRP A 10 -4.84 -35.64 2.18
CA TRP A 10 -3.79 -34.86 1.50
C TRP A 10 -4.37 -33.81 0.54
N ILE A 11 -5.38 -34.17 -0.24
CA ILE A 11 -6.02 -33.24 -1.18
C ILE A 11 -6.70 -32.09 -0.43
N GLN A 12 -7.39 -32.39 0.67
CA GLN A 12 -8.04 -31.37 1.50
C GLN A 12 -7.03 -30.41 2.13
N ASP A 13 -5.92 -30.93 2.65
CA ASP A 13 -4.86 -30.11 3.23
C ASP A 13 -4.21 -29.20 2.17
N GLN A 14 -3.91 -29.73 0.98
CA GLN A 14 -3.38 -28.93 -0.14
C GLN A 14 -4.36 -27.84 -0.57
N GLN A 15 -5.65 -28.15 -0.66
CA GLN A 15 -6.67 -27.16 -0.98
C GLN A 15 -6.73 -26.07 0.09
N GLY A 16 -6.71 -26.45 1.37
CA GLY A 16 -6.69 -25.50 2.48
C GLY A 16 -5.46 -24.58 2.48
N ALA A 17 -4.28 -25.11 2.14
CA ALA A 17 -3.06 -24.33 2.02
C ALA A 17 -3.12 -23.32 0.87
N ILE A 18 -3.66 -23.73 -0.29
CA ILE A 18 -3.86 -22.83 -1.44
C ILE A 18 -4.85 -21.72 -1.10
N ASP A 19 -5.99 -22.07 -0.50
CA ASP A 19 -7.03 -21.10 -0.12
C ASP A 19 -6.50 -20.08 0.88
N LEU A 20 -5.72 -20.54 1.89
CA LEU A 20 -5.05 -19.68 2.85
C LEU A 20 -4.06 -18.73 2.16
N GLY A 21 -3.24 -19.24 1.24
CA GLY A 21 -2.29 -18.45 0.47
C GLY A 21 -2.97 -17.35 -0.36
N ILE A 22 -4.08 -17.68 -1.02
CA ILE A 22 -4.88 -16.72 -1.79
C ILE A 22 -5.45 -15.63 -0.87
N GLN A 23 -6.06 -16.02 0.26
CA GLN A 23 -6.61 -15.06 1.22
C GLN A 23 -5.54 -14.11 1.77
N GLN A 24 -4.38 -14.64 2.16
CA GLN A 24 -3.26 -13.83 2.63
C GLN A 24 -2.75 -12.88 1.54
N GLY A 25 -2.58 -13.37 0.31
CA GLY A 25 -2.14 -12.55 -0.82
C GLY A 25 -3.11 -11.40 -1.13
N ILE A 26 -4.42 -11.67 -1.12
CA ILE A 26 -5.45 -10.65 -1.32
C ILE A 26 -5.41 -9.62 -0.19
N GLN A 27 -5.34 -10.05 1.08
CA GLN A 27 -5.28 -9.13 2.22
C GLN A 27 -4.04 -8.24 2.18
N GLN A 28 -2.86 -8.81 1.89
CA GLN A 28 -1.62 -8.06 1.78
C GLN A 28 -1.68 -7.07 0.61
N GLY A 29 -2.15 -7.51 -0.57
CA GLY A 29 -2.29 -6.65 -1.74
C GLY A 29 -3.24 -5.47 -1.52
N ILE A 30 -4.39 -5.70 -0.86
CA ILE A 30 -5.33 -4.63 -0.50
C ILE A 30 -4.69 -3.64 0.49
N GLN A 31 -3.99 -4.14 1.52
CA GLN A 31 -3.34 -3.27 2.50
C GLN A 31 -2.24 -2.42 1.87
N GLN A 32 -1.36 -3.04 1.08
CA GLN A 32 -0.28 -2.33 0.37
C GLN A 32 -0.83 -1.31 -0.62
N GLY A 33 -1.81 -1.71 -1.44
CA GLY A 33 -2.44 -0.83 -2.42
C GLY A 33 -3.15 0.36 -1.76
N ARG A 34 -3.83 0.14 -0.62
CA ARG A 34 -4.44 1.22 0.15
C ARG A 34 -3.40 2.19 0.71
N GLN A 35 -2.33 1.70 1.32
CA GLN A 35 -1.26 2.56 1.87
C GLN A 35 -0.57 3.36 0.76
N GLN A 36 -0.25 2.73 -0.37
CA GLN A 36 0.34 3.40 -1.52
C GLN A 36 -0.59 4.47 -2.10
N GLY A 37 -1.88 4.16 -2.26
CA GLY A 37 -2.89 5.11 -2.75
C GLY A 37 -3.06 6.33 -1.83
N ILE A 38 -3.07 6.12 -0.51
CA ILE A 38 -3.12 7.21 0.47
C ILE A 38 -1.86 8.09 0.34
N LYS A 39 -0.66 7.49 0.27
CA LYS A 39 0.59 8.24 0.13
C LYS A 39 0.60 9.07 -1.16
N GLN A 40 0.28 8.45 -2.30
CA GLN A 40 0.21 9.15 -3.60
C GLN A 40 -0.80 10.30 -3.58
N GLY A 41 -1.96 10.09 -2.94
CA GLY A 41 -2.98 11.13 -2.76
C GLY A 41 -2.46 12.33 -1.95
N LYS A 42 -1.78 12.08 -0.82
CA LYS A 42 -1.19 13.12 0.04
C LYS A 42 -0.11 13.91 -0.70
N VAL A 43 0.84 13.22 -1.33
CA VAL A 43 1.89 13.85 -2.17
C VAL A 43 1.27 14.77 -3.22
N GLY A 44 0.31 14.26 -4.02
CA GLY A 44 -0.31 15.05 -5.08
C GLY A 44 -1.06 16.28 -4.57
N LEU A 45 -1.65 16.21 -3.37
CA LEU A 45 -2.27 17.37 -2.73
C LEU A 45 -1.22 18.42 -2.32
N ILE A 46 -0.17 18.00 -1.61
CA ILE A 46 0.92 18.86 -1.13
C ILE A 46 1.62 19.57 -2.29
N VAL A 47 1.94 18.84 -3.36
CA VAL A 47 2.60 19.40 -4.55
C VAL A 47 1.73 20.48 -5.19
N ARG A 48 0.42 20.26 -5.33
CA ARG A 48 -0.50 21.29 -5.86
C ARG A 48 -0.59 22.51 -4.95
N GLN A 49 -0.58 22.31 -3.63
CA GLN A 49 -0.59 23.42 -2.66
C GLN A 49 0.69 24.24 -2.74
N LEU A 50 1.86 23.59 -2.74
CA LEU A 50 3.16 24.25 -2.91
C LEU A 50 3.21 25.05 -4.21
N ILE A 51 2.81 24.44 -5.32
CA ILE A 51 2.81 25.13 -6.61
C ILE A 51 1.94 26.39 -6.58
N ARG A 52 0.79 26.33 -5.89
CA ARG A 52 -0.10 27.48 -5.73
C ARG A 52 0.49 28.57 -4.82
N LEU A 53 1.28 28.20 -3.81
CA LEU A 53 1.85 29.13 -2.83
C LEU A 53 3.14 29.81 -3.32
N VAL A 54 4.05 29.04 -3.92
CA VAL A 54 5.41 29.51 -4.26
C VAL A 54 5.70 29.52 -5.75
N GLY A 55 4.78 29.04 -6.59
CA GLY A 55 5.03 28.84 -8.02
C GLY A 55 5.73 27.53 -8.29
N GLU A 56 6.51 27.45 -9.37
CA GLU A 56 7.17 26.20 -9.76
C GLU A 56 8.08 25.65 -8.65
N ILE A 57 7.98 24.35 -8.40
CA ILE A 57 8.89 23.64 -7.48
C ILE A 57 9.96 22.92 -8.31
N SER A 58 11.19 22.86 -7.80
CA SER A 58 12.25 22.13 -8.49
C SER A 58 12.05 20.61 -8.40
N PRO A 59 12.63 19.83 -9.33
CA PRO A 59 12.59 18.36 -9.28
C PRO A 59 13.15 17.79 -7.97
N ASP A 60 14.16 18.43 -7.37
CA ASP A 60 14.72 18.02 -6.08
C ASP A 60 13.70 18.11 -4.95
N ILE A 61 12.87 19.17 -4.93
CA ILE A 61 11.80 19.32 -3.94
C ILE A 61 10.72 18.27 -4.14
N GLN A 62 10.34 18.00 -5.40
CA GLN A 62 9.38 16.94 -5.72
C GLN A 62 9.87 15.57 -5.23
N MET A 63 11.12 15.22 -5.52
CA MET A 63 11.73 13.95 -5.09
C MET A 63 11.73 13.81 -3.57
N ARG A 64 12.09 14.89 -2.85
CA ARG A 64 12.06 14.88 -1.38
C ARG A 64 10.66 14.65 -0.83
N ILE A 65 9.62 15.23 -1.45
CA ILE A 65 8.23 15.01 -1.04
C ILE A 65 7.80 13.57 -1.30
N ASP A 66 8.20 12.98 -2.44
CA ASP A 66 7.88 11.59 -2.79
C ASP A 66 8.50 10.57 -1.81
N GLU A 67 9.64 10.91 -1.22
CA GLU A 67 10.34 10.08 -0.23
C GLU A 67 9.72 10.16 1.17
N LEU A 68 8.97 11.22 1.50
CA LEU A 68 8.36 11.38 2.82
C LEU A 68 7.41 10.23 3.18
N ASN A 69 7.39 9.88 4.47
CA ASN A 69 6.41 8.94 5.01
C ASN A 69 5.05 9.62 5.24
N LEU A 70 4.03 8.83 5.60
CA LEU A 70 2.66 9.34 5.74
C LEU A 70 2.49 10.40 6.83
N ASP A 71 3.26 10.32 7.91
CA ASP A 71 3.20 11.24 9.05
C ASP A 71 3.91 12.55 8.70
N GLU A 72 5.05 12.48 8.02
CA GLU A 72 5.74 13.66 7.49
C GLU A 72 4.89 14.41 6.47
N LEU A 73 4.19 13.69 5.59
CA LEU A 73 3.24 14.28 4.64
C LEU A 73 2.03 14.92 5.36
N GLU A 74 1.54 14.31 6.44
CA GLU A 74 0.48 14.89 7.27
C GLU A 74 0.94 16.22 7.89
N ASN A 75 2.09 16.21 8.57
CA ASN A 75 2.68 17.40 9.19
C ASN A 75 2.94 18.52 8.18
N LEU A 76 3.46 18.16 7.00
CA LEU A 76 3.70 19.13 5.93
C LEU A 76 2.39 19.73 5.41
N GLY A 77 1.34 18.91 5.27
CA GLY A 77 0.01 19.38 4.87
C GLY A 77 -0.62 20.30 5.91
N GLU A 78 -0.53 19.96 7.20
CA GLU A 78 -1.03 20.80 8.29
C GLU A 78 -0.33 22.15 8.35
N ALA A 79 0.99 22.19 8.12
CA ALA A 79 1.77 23.43 8.13
C ALA A 79 1.42 24.40 6.96
N MET A 80 0.65 23.95 5.96
CA MET A 80 0.19 24.79 4.83
C MET A 80 -1.16 25.45 5.06
N PHE A 81 -1.88 25.09 6.14
CA PHE A 81 -3.14 25.71 6.55
C PHE A 81 -2.91 26.74 7.66
#